data_AF-T1B2A3-F1
#
_entry.id   AF-T1B2A3-F1
#
_cell.length_a   1.000
_cell.length_b   1.000
_cell.length_c   1.000
_cell.angle_alpha   90.00
_cell.angle_beta   90.00
_cell.angle_gamma   90.00
#
_symmetry.space_group_name_H-M   'P 1'
#
loop_
_entity.id
_entity.type
_entity.pdbx_description
1 polymer ?
#
loop_
_entity_poly.entity_id
_entity_poly.type
_entity_poly.pdbx_seq_one_letter_code
_entity_poly.pdbx_strand_id
1 'polypeptide(L)'
;MLAGMALKWRWKARRAAAGKPAAMPNLILGSNVQVVWEKFCRYWEVEPRYIPMREGRYVITPEEVVARLDENTIGVVAILGTTFTGEFEPIEAIHDAVVAHNAAHGLA
;
A
#
# COMPACT_ATOMS: atom_id res chain seq x y z
N MET A 1 -5.95 -11.81 0.19
CA MET A 1 -7.41 -11.53 0.24
C MET A 1 -7.86 -11.05 1.62
N LEU A 2 -7.87 -11.89 2.66
CA LEU A 2 -8.43 -11.52 3.98
C LEU A 2 -7.74 -10.29 4.61
N ALA A 3 -6.41 -10.19 4.54
CA ALA A 3 -5.67 -9.02 5.02
C ALA A 3 -6.13 -7.72 4.33
N GLY A 4 -6.29 -7.73 3.00
CA GLY A 4 -6.78 -6.59 2.25
C GLY A 4 -8.21 -6.19 2.64
N MET A 5 -9.11 -7.15 2.89
CA MET A 5 -10.44 -6.85 3.40
C MET A 5 -10.38 -6.18 4.77
N ALA A 6 -9.54 -6.70 5.69
CA ALA A 6 -9.37 -6.11 7.01
C ALA A 6 -8.90 -4.64 6.91
N LEU A 7 -7.94 -4.34 6.02
CA LEU A 7 -7.50 -2.97 5.75
C LEU A 7 -8.66 -2.10 5.23
N LYS A 8 -9.38 -2.56 4.20
CA LYS A 8 -10.50 -1.83 3.60
C LYS A 8 -11.58 -1.49 4.63
N TRP A 9 -12.00 -2.45 5.44
CA TRP A 9 -13.06 -2.26 6.42
C TRP A 9 -12.64 -1.35 7.58
N ARG A 10 -11.40 -1.49 8.09
CA ARG A 10 -10.85 -0.59 9.13
C ARG A 10 -10.75 0.84 8.62
N TRP A 11 -10.25 1.04 7.40
CA TRP A 11 -10.21 2.35 6.75
C TRP A 11 -11.61 2.95 6.59
N LYS A 12 -12.58 2.18 6.09
CA LYS A 12 -13.97 2.64 5.91
C LYS A 12 -14.61 3.09 7.23
N ALA A 13 -14.40 2.32 8.31
CA ALA A 13 -14.88 2.68 9.65
C ALA A 13 -14.26 4.00 10.15
N ARG A 14 -12.94 4.18 9.96
CA ARG A 14 -12.24 5.43 10.32
C ARG A 14 -12.76 6.64 9.54
N ARG A 15 -12.99 6.49 8.23
CA ARG A 15 -13.56 7.56 7.38
C ARG A 15 -14.98 7.91 7.82
N ALA A 16 -15.82 6.92 8.09
CA ALA A 16 -17.19 7.12 8.58
C ALA A 16 -17.23 7.84 9.93
N ALA A 17 -16.38 7.43 10.89
CA ALA A 17 -16.27 8.10 12.19
C ALA A 17 -15.83 9.58 12.07
N ALA A 18 -15.05 9.90 11.04
CA ALA A 18 -14.63 11.27 10.73
C ALA A 18 -15.61 12.04 9.81
N GLY A 19 -16.77 11.45 9.45
CA GLY A 19 -17.72 12.06 8.51
C GLY A 19 -17.18 12.26 7.09
N LYS A 20 -16.13 11.51 6.70
CA LYS A 20 -15.46 11.66 5.40
C LYS A 20 -15.94 10.63 4.36
N PRO A 21 -15.90 10.95 3.06
CA PRO A 21 -16.22 10.00 1.99
C PRO A 21 -15.32 8.76 2.02
N ALA A 22 -15.88 7.59 1.69
CA ALA A 22 -15.17 6.31 1.74
C ALA A 22 -15.39 5.44 0.48
N ALA A 23 -15.52 6.08 -0.68
CA ALA A 23 -15.84 5.43 -1.95
C ALA A 23 -14.60 4.98 -2.76
N MET A 24 -13.44 5.58 -2.54
CA MET A 24 -12.27 5.45 -3.42
C MET A 24 -11.03 4.91 -2.69
N PRO A 25 -11.06 3.70 -2.08
CA PRO A 25 -9.87 3.16 -1.42
C PRO A 25 -8.76 2.82 -2.43
N ASN A 26 -7.51 3.05 -2.05
CA ASN A 26 -6.34 2.60 -2.82
C ASN A 26 -5.36 1.77 -1.99
N LEU A 27 -4.54 0.97 -2.65
CA LEU A 27 -3.49 0.14 -2.06
C LEU A 27 -2.18 0.41 -2.81
N ILE A 28 -1.08 0.63 -2.09
CA ILE A 28 0.24 0.85 -2.70
C ILE A 28 0.99 -0.48 -2.80
N LEU A 29 1.57 -0.76 -3.96
CA LEU A 29 2.27 -2.00 -4.26
C LEU A 29 3.29 -1.80 -5.38
N GLY A 30 4.33 -2.64 -5.45
CA GLY A 30 5.21 -2.67 -6.61
C GLY A 30 4.55 -3.31 -7.83
N SER A 31 5.04 -3.01 -9.03
CA SER A 31 4.67 -3.76 -10.24
C SER A 31 5.19 -5.21 -10.25
N ASN A 32 6.04 -5.56 -9.28
CA ASN A 32 6.57 -6.89 -8.99
C ASN A 32 5.62 -7.77 -8.15
N VAL A 33 4.40 -7.31 -7.89
CA VAL A 33 3.45 -7.98 -7.01
C VAL A 33 3.04 -9.36 -7.55
N GLN A 34 2.73 -10.30 -6.65
CA GLN A 34 2.07 -11.53 -7.03
C GLN A 34 0.58 -11.26 -7.36
N VAL A 35 0.06 -11.94 -8.39
CA VAL A 35 -1.28 -11.71 -8.98
C VAL A 35 -2.47 -11.72 -8.00
N VAL A 36 -2.34 -12.30 -6.80
CA VAL A 36 -3.37 -12.27 -5.76
C VAL A 36 -3.77 -10.85 -5.37
N TRP A 37 -2.83 -9.90 -5.42
CA TRP A 37 -3.10 -8.51 -5.06
C TRP A 37 -3.84 -7.77 -6.17
N GLU A 38 -3.59 -8.08 -7.43
CA GLU A 38 -4.41 -7.59 -8.54
C GLU A 38 -5.84 -8.12 -8.45
N LYS A 39 -5.99 -9.41 -8.14
CA LYS A 39 -7.30 -10.02 -7.90
C LYS A 39 -8.01 -9.34 -6.73
N PHE A 40 -7.30 -9.04 -5.64
CA PHE A 40 -7.87 -8.31 -4.50
C PHE A 40 -8.38 -6.94 -4.93
N CYS A 41 -7.52 -6.15 -5.60
CA CYS A 41 -7.85 -4.81 -6.05
C CYS A 41 -9.06 -4.81 -7.00
N ARG A 42 -9.10 -5.76 -7.95
CA ARG A 42 -10.21 -5.92 -8.89
C ARG A 42 -11.51 -6.35 -8.21
N TYR A 43 -11.48 -7.38 -7.37
CA TYR A 43 -12.71 -7.96 -6.80
C TYR A 43 -13.32 -7.09 -5.69
N TRP A 44 -12.50 -6.28 -5.02
CA TRP A 44 -12.95 -5.39 -3.95
C TRP A 44 -12.93 -3.92 -4.33
N GLU A 45 -12.84 -3.56 -5.61
CA GLU A 45 -12.88 -2.14 -6.04
C GLU A 45 -11.88 -1.26 -5.24
N VAL A 46 -10.63 -1.72 -5.16
CA VAL A 46 -9.53 -0.96 -4.57
C VAL A 46 -8.60 -0.56 -5.70
N GLU A 47 -8.30 0.73 -5.81
CA GLU A 47 -7.37 1.25 -6.81
C GLU A 47 -5.94 0.75 -6.52
N PRO A 48 -5.31 -0.01 -7.43
CA PRO A 48 -3.91 -0.38 -7.26
C PRO A 48 -3.00 0.79 -7.67
N ARG A 49 -2.17 1.26 -6.75
CA ARG A 49 -1.14 2.27 -7.01
C ARG A 49 0.22 1.63 -7.14
N TYR A 50 0.60 1.39 -8.39
CA TYR A 50 1.85 0.72 -8.71
C TYR A 50 3.08 1.63 -8.55
N ILE A 51 4.12 1.08 -7.95
CA ILE A 51 5.48 1.59 -8.02
C ILE A 51 6.18 0.83 -9.15
N PRO A 52 6.58 1.51 -10.25
CA PRO A 52 7.20 0.84 -11.39
C PRO A 52 8.62 0.38 -11.04
N MET A 53 8.94 -0.83 -11.46
CA MET A 53 10.32 -1.32 -11.49
C MET A 53 11.15 -0.51 -12.50
N ARG A 54 12.43 -0.33 -12.20
CA ARG A 54 13.40 0.29 -13.09
C ARG A 54 14.61 -0.63 -13.20
N GLU A 55 15.35 -0.55 -14.30
CA GLU A 55 16.62 -1.26 -14.42
C GLU A 55 17.53 -0.91 -13.23
N GLY A 56 18.10 -1.94 -12.60
CA GLY A 56 18.90 -1.77 -11.37
C GLY A 56 18.11 -1.52 -10.08
N ARG A 57 16.76 -1.45 -10.13
CA ARG A 57 15.88 -1.32 -8.96
C ARG A 57 14.58 -2.12 -9.15
N TYR A 58 14.58 -3.34 -8.65
CA TYR A 58 13.49 -4.32 -8.81
C TYR A 58 12.60 -4.48 -7.57
N VAL A 59 12.76 -3.60 -6.58
CA VAL A 59 11.94 -3.54 -5.37
C VAL A 59 11.36 -2.15 -5.18
N ILE A 60 10.28 -2.04 -4.40
CA ILE A 60 9.76 -0.75 -3.98
C ILE A 60 10.74 -0.04 -3.03
N THR A 61 10.62 1.29 -2.95
CA THR A 61 11.47 2.13 -2.09
C THR A 61 10.61 2.96 -1.16
N PRO A 62 11.10 3.32 0.04
CA PRO A 62 10.36 4.16 0.98
C PRO A 62 9.89 5.48 0.36
N GLU A 63 10.71 6.11 -0.48
CA GLU A 63 10.41 7.39 -1.10
C GLU A 63 9.24 7.27 -2.08
N GLU A 64 9.24 6.23 -2.91
CA GLU A 64 8.14 5.97 -3.86
C GLU A 64 6.84 5.57 -3.14
N VAL A 65 6.94 4.92 -1.97
CA VAL A 65 5.78 4.63 -1.12
C VAL A 65 5.19 5.93 -0.59
N VAL A 66 6.01 6.77 0.06
CA VAL A 66 5.55 8.04 0.65
C VAL A 66 4.95 8.96 -0.40
N ALA A 67 5.55 9.04 -1.59
CA ALA A 67 5.05 9.87 -2.69
C ALA A 67 3.65 9.48 -3.20
N ARG A 68 3.15 8.27 -2.87
CA ARG A 68 1.84 7.75 -3.30
C ARG A 68 0.80 7.68 -2.18
N LEU A 69 1.19 7.99 -0.94
CA LEU A 69 0.28 8.00 0.20
C LEU A 69 -0.74 9.13 0.06
N ASP A 70 -2.01 8.82 0.36
CA ASP A 70 -3.04 9.81 0.59
C ASP A 70 -4.06 9.33 1.65
N GLU A 71 -5.08 10.13 1.88
CA GLU A 71 -6.13 9.85 2.85
C GLU A 71 -7.00 8.61 2.55
N ASN A 72 -6.93 8.11 1.31
CA ASN A 72 -7.66 6.96 0.81
C ASN A 72 -6.80 5.69 0.78
N THR A 73 -5.50 5.80 1.05
CA THR A 73 -4.61 4.64 1.13
C THR A 73 -5.00 3.75 2.31
N ILE A 74 -5.37 2.51 2.02
CA ILE A 74 -5.75 1.51 3.03
C ILE A 74 -4.53 0.74 3.56
N GLY A 75 -3.43 0.74 2.82
CA GLY A 75 -2.17 0.11 3.22
C GLY A 75 -1.10 0.12 2.13
N VAL A 76 0.07 -0.39 2.50
CA VAL A 76 1.22 -0.62 1.64
C VAL A 76 1.53 -2.11 1.65
N VAL A 77 1.68 -2.73 0.48
CA VAL A 77 2.11 -4.12 0.35
C VAL A 77 3.61 -4.12 0.09
N ALA A 78 4.36 -4.63 1.06
CA ALA A 78 5.77 -4.90 0.92
C ALA A 78 6.02 -6.42 0.97
N ILE A 79 6.96 -6.91 0.17
CA ILE A 79 7.11 -8.32 -0.17
C ILE A 79 8.45 -8.85 0.35
N LEU A 80 8.39 -9.83 1.24
CA LEU A 80 9.56 -10.58 1.70
C LEU A 80 9.77 -11.79 0.78
N GLY A 81 10.42 -11.54 -0.36
CA GLY A 81 10.69 -12.54 -1.41
C GLY A 81 9.81 -12.30 -2.61
N THR A 82 10.25 -11.42 -3.51
CA THR A 82 9.52 -11.12 -4.75
C THR A 82 9.46 -12.35 -5.65
N THR A 83 8.35 -12.54 -6.38
CA THR A 83 8.20 -13.71 -7.25
C THR A 83 9.11 -13.67 -8.48
N PHE A 84 9.56 -12.48 -8.88
CA PHE A 84 10.37 -12.29 -10.09
C PHE A 84 11.87 -12.45 -9.83
N THR A 85 12.38 -11.95 -8.70
CA THR A 85 13.82 -11.91 -8.42
C THR A 85 14.21 -12.60 -7.12
N GLY A 86 13.26 -12.92 -6.24
CA GLY A 86 13.52 -13.47 -4.91
C GLY A 86 14.03 -12.44 -3.90
N GLU A 87 14.19 -11.17 -4.31
CA GLU A 87 14.67 -10.09 -3.45
C GLU A 87 13.71 -9.81 -2.30
N PHE A 88 14.26 -9.32 -1.19
CA PHE A 88 13.50 -8.79 -0.07
C PHE A 88 13.33 -7.29 -0.23
N GLU A 89 12.11 -6.81 -0.14
CA GLU A 89 11.86 -5.38 -0.06
C GLU A 89 12.30 -4.85 1.32
N PRO A 90 12.75 -3.58 1.42
CA PRO A 90 13.29 -3.03 2.66
C PRO A 90 12.16 -2.67 3.65
N ILE A 91 11.58 -3.70 4.28
CA ILE A 91 10.38 -3.59 5.13
C ILE A 91 10.55 -2.55 6.25
N GLU A 92 11.69 -2.56 6.95
CA GLU A 92 11.98 -1.63 8.04
C GLU A 92 12.02 -0.18 7.57
N ALA A 93 12.75 0.11 6.50
CA ALA A 93 12.82 1.46 5.95
C ALA A 93 11.46 1.96 5.43
N ILE A 94 10.65 1.07 4.85
CA ILE A 94 9.28 1.39 4.43
C ILE A 94 8.41 1.70 5.66
N HIS A 95 8.52 0.89 6.73
CA HIS A 95 7.80 1.12 7.98
C HIS A 95 8.14 2.49 8.58
N ASP A 96 9.42 2.78 8.74
CA ASP A 96 9.89 4.04 9.33
C ASP A 96 9.41 5.25 8.54
N ALA A 97 9.46 5.19 7.21
CA ALA A 97 8.98 6.26 6.34
C ALA A 97 7.45 6.47 6.46
N VAL A 98 6.68 5.39 6.56
CA VAL A 98 5.21 5.49 6.77
C VAL A 98 4.88 6.02 8.15
N VAL A 99 5.61 5.63 9.20
CA VAL A 99 5.44 6.16 10.57
C VAL A 99 5.75 7.66 10.60
N ALA A 100 6.88 8.08 10.00
CA ALA A 100 7.24 9.48 9.90
C ALA A 100 6.19 10.30 9.11
N HIS A 101 5.71 9.76 7.98
CA HIS A 101 4.63 10.38 7.21
C HIS A 101 3.36 10.55 8.06
N ASN A 102 2.94 9.51 8.78
CA ASN A 102 1.74 9.55 9.60
C ASN A 102 1.86 10.58 10.74
N ALA A 103 3.01 10.65 11.40
CA ALA A 103 3.27 11.64 12.45
C ALA A 103 3.20 13.07 11.91
N ALA A 104 3.79 13.33 10.73
CA ALA A 104 3.75 14.65 10.09
C ALA A 104 2.35 15.09 9.64
N HIS A 105 1.43 14.15 9.41
CA HIS A 105 0.07 14.42 8.90
C HIS A 105 -1.04 14.14 9.94
N GLY A 106 -0.70 13.84 11.19
CA GLY A 106 -1.68 13.58 12.26
C GLY A 106 -2.52 12.32 12.02
N LEU A 107 -1.91 11.28 11.45
CA LEU A 107 -2.57 10.00 11.11
C LEU A 107 -2.21 8.86 12.09
N ALA A 108 -1.52 9.18 13.20
CA ALA A 108 -1.11 8.23 14.24
C ALA A 108 -2.26 7.85 15.19
#